data_AF-S6C9I7-F1
#
_entry.id   AF-S6C9I7-F1
#
_cell.length_a   1.000
_cell.length_b   1.000
_cell.length_c   1.000
_cell.angle_alpha   90.00
_cell.angle_beta   90.00
_cell.angle_gamma   90.00
#
_symmetry.space_group_name_H-M   'P 1'
#
loop_
_entity.id
_entity.type
_entity.pdbx_description
1 polymer ?
#
loop_
_entity_poly.entity_id
_entity_poly.type
_entity_poly.pdbx_seq_one_letter_code
_entity_poly.pdbx_strand_id
1 'polypeptide(L)'
;MDGRQMSAAGCDDADEFINEYEAECQCEFIDPRFLATTALDSNHAALDYFYQSPFYQKYREGSLNELMRAGTEVDSQQVGLIFQVTYSNLNDVNEALANLPPLDEPARIQHYCNSTLFHITLFSRNLGQNGLTTTPIKVYYIIQGSIFLCPPFGSLLRHRLHESIQHFENFYDTLNDIVKWSSSHGYVWEPKKKILDPQIEMLCNKYNFKENEDENFIKDGNMHIFYLKPHESAAMRISQHEIKVLSKKLAELQELTMENTVSIGTPRSQESNETQTS
;
A
#
# COMPACT_ATOMS: atom_id res chain seq x y z
N MET A 1 52.67 28.28 2.42
CA MET A 1 51.21 28.42 2.55
C MET A 1 50.62 27.14 2.03
N ASP A 2 50.43 26.17 2.92
CA ASP A 2 49.91 24.85 2.58
C ASP A 2 48.38 24.87 2.69
N GLY A 3 47.73 24.82 1.53
CA GLY A 3 46.30 24.61 1.43
C GLY A 3 46.00 23.13 1.63
N ARG A 4 45.54 22.77 2.83
CA ARG A 4 44.90 21.47 3.09
C ARG A 4 43.60 21.41 2.30
N GLN A 5 43.60 20.61 1.25
CA GLN A 5 42.42 20.13 0.55
C GLN A 5 41.68 19.18 1.52
N MET A 6 40.53 19.59 2.04
CA MET A 6 39.64 18.68 2.76
C MET A 6 38.85 17.88 1.73
N SER A 7 39.06 16.57 1.73
CA SER A 7 38.39 15.61 0.84
C SER A 7 36.91 15.48 1.21
N ALA A 8 36.03 15.59 0.22
CA ALA A 8 34.59 15.37 0.28
C ALA A 8 34.22 13.87 0.41
N ALA A 9 34.83 13.16 1.37
CA ALA A 9 34.69 11.71 1.53
C ALA A 9 33.44 11.28 2.33
N GLY A 10 32.37 12.08 2.33
CA GLY A 10 31.17 11.83 3.15
C GLY A 10 29.83 11.86 2.41
N CYS A 11 29.83 12.13 1.10
CA CYS A 11 28.59 12.20 0.32
C CYS A 11 28.26 10.87 -0.36
N ASP A 12 29.28 10.16 -0.87
CA ASP A 12 29.07 8.95 -1.69
C ASP A 12 28.48 7.78 -0.89
N ASP A 13 28.92 7.57 0.35
CA ASP A 13 28.43 6.46 1.21
C ASP A 13 26.95 6.62 1.61
N ALA A 14 26.49 7.87 1.74
CA ALA A 14 25.11 8.17 2.11
C ALA A 14 24.16 7.91 0.92
N ASP A 15 24.58 8.29 -0.28
CA ASP A 15 23.80 8.09 -1.50
C ASP A 15 23.72 6.61 -1.89
N GLU A 16 24.80 5.84 -1.71
CA GLU A 16 24.78 4.38 -1.92
C GLU A 16 23.82 3.68 -0.95
N PHE A 17 23.85 4.04 0.34
CA PHE A 17 22.93 3.49 1.33
C PHE A 17 21.46 3.81 1.02
N ILE A 18 21.17 5.05 0.59
CA ILE A 18 19.81 5.47 0.21
C ILE A 18 19.32 4.69 -1.01
N ASN A 19 20.15 4.55 -2.05
CA ASN A 19 19.79 3.83 -3.26
C ASN A 19 19.53 2.34 -3.01
N GLU A 20 20.35 1.70 -2.18
CA GLU A 20 20.16 0.29 -1.82
C GLU A 20 18.87 0.09 -1.00
N TYR A 21 18.57 1.00 -0.07
CA TYR A 21 17.35 0.96 0.71
C TYR A 21 16.10 1.14 -0.17
N GLU A 22 16.15 2.10 -1.10
CA GLU A 22 15.06 2.38 -2.03
C GLU A 22 14.83 1.21 -3.00
N ALA A 23 15.88 0.53 -3.44
CA ALA A 23 15.76 -0.69 -4.23
C ALA A 23 15.10 -1.84 -3.44
N GLU A 24 15.49 -2.05 -2.18
CA GLU A 24 14.85 -3.06 -1.31
C GLU A 24 13.37 -2.77 -1.06
N CYS A 25 12.96 -1.49 -0.98
CA CYS A 25 11.56 -1.09 -0.80
C CYS A 25 10.66 -1.42 -2.00
N GLN A 26 11.24 -1.62 -3.19
CA GLN A 26 10.50 -1.98 -4.41
C GLN A 26 10.28 -3.48 -4.55
N CYS A 27 10.87 -4.29 -3.66
CA CYS A 27 10.78 -5.73 -3.70
C CYS A 27 9.66 -6.25 -2.79
N GLU A 28 8.94 -7.23 -3.30
CA GLU A 28 7.97 -8.04 -2.54
C GLU A 28 8.43 -9.50 -2.59
N PHE A 29 8.34 -10.19 -1.45
CA PHE A 29 8.59 -11.63 -1.39
C PHE A 29 7.34 -12.38 -0.91
N ILE A 30 7.00 -13.44 -1.63
CA ILE A 30 5.95 -14.38 -1.25
C ILE A 30 6.40 -15.82 -1.56
N ASP A 31 6.24 -16.74 -0.60
CA ASP A 31 6.38 -18.18 -0.85
C ASP A 31 5.04 -18.91 -0.63
N PRO A 32 4.28 -19.15 -1.72
CA PRO A 32 3.01 -19.83 -1.64
C PRO A 32 3.11 -21.27 -1.11
N ARG A 33 4.28 -21.93 -1.23
CA ARG A 33 4.45 -23.31 -0.78
C ARG A 33 4.48 -23.38 0.74
N PHE A 34 5.22 -22.48 1.37
CA PHE A 34 5.25 -22.38 2.82
C PHE A 34 3.89 -21.97 3.38
N LEU A 35 3.25 -20.96 2.78
CA LEU A 35 1.94 -20.45 3.23
C LEU A 35 0.80 -21.43 3.01
N ALA A 36 0.97 -22.45 2.17
CA ALA A 36 -0.01 -23.52 1.97
C ALA A 36 0.06 -24.60 3.07
N THR A 37 1.22 -24.77 3.71
CA THR A 37 1.44 -25.84 4.70
C THR A 37 1.50 -25.35 6.14
N THR A 38 1.94 -24.11 6.35
CA THR A 38 2.26 -23.57 7.67
C THR A 38 1.40 -22.33 7.92
N ALA A 39 0.62 -22.35 9.00
CA ALA A 39 -0.11 -21.17 9.45
C ALA A 39 0.84 -20.16 10.08
N LEU A 40 0.63 -18.86 9.79
CA LEU A 40 1.31 -17.77 10.49
C LEU A 40 0.64 -17.47 11.83
N ASP A 41 0.55 -18.47 12.70
CA ASP A 41 -0.20 -18.41 13.97
C ASP A 41 0.63 -17.93 15.17
N SER A 42 1.94 -17.76 14.98
CA SER A 42 2.90 -17.47 16.03
C SER A 42 4.06 -16.61 15.53
N ASN A 43 4.70 -15.91 16.46
CA ASN A 43 5.90 -15.12 16.17
C ASN A 43 7.05 -16.00 15.64
N HIS A 44 7.10 -17.27 16.06
CA HIS A 44 8.11 -18.21 15.58
C HIS A 44 7.85 -18.62 14.13
N ALA A 45 6.61 -18.98 13.79
CA ALA A 45 6.24 -19.29 12.41
C ALA A 45 6.49 -18.11 11.45
N ALA A 46 6.20 -16.88 11.90
CA ALA A 46 6.49 -15.67 11.15
C ALA A 46 8.00 -15.47 10.90
N LEU A 47 8.86 -15.73 11.89
CA LEU A 47 10.31 -15.66 11.73
C LEU A 47 10.84 -16.78 10.81
N ASP A 48 10.32 -18.00 10.94
CA ASP A 48 10.70 -19.13 10.07
C ASP A 48 10.34 -18.87 8.61
N TYR A 49 9.19 -18.24 8.38
CA TYR A 49 8.82 -17.73 7.07
C TYR A 49 9.80 -16.65 6.58
N PHE A 50 10.10 -15.67 7.43
CA PHE A 50 11.01 -14.58 7.10
C PHE A 50 12.44 -15.06 6.76
N TYR A 51 12.94 -16.14 7.39
CA TYR A 51 14.26 -16.69 7.09
C TYR A 51 14.42 -17.22 5.66
N GLN A 52 13.31 -17.52 4.97
CA GLN A 52 13.33 -17.95 3.57
C GLN A 52 13.43 -16.76 2.60
N SER A 53 13.13 -15.56 3.08
CA SER A 53 13.12 -14.35 2.25
C SER A 53 14.53 -13.91 1.85
N PRO A 54 14.68 -13.25 0.68
CA PRO A 54 15.95 -12.65 0.27
C PRO A 54 16.42 -11.56 1.25
N PHE A 55 15.48 -10.91 1.95
CA PHE A 55 15.79 -9.90 2.97
C PHE A 55 16.62 -10.46 4.11
N TYR A 56 16.33 -11.69 4.56
CA TYR A 56 17.13 -12.35 5.58
C TYR A 56 18.46 -12.87 5.04
N GLN A 57 18.45 -13.43 3.83
CA GLN A 57 19.66 -14.02 3.21
C GLN A 57 20.81 -13.03 3.12
N LYS A 58 20.51 -11.75 2.86
CA LYS A 58 21.51 -10.66 2.84
C LYS A 58 22.26 -10.48 4.17
N TYR A 59 21.59 -10.70 5.30
CA TYR A 59 22.15 -10.49 6.64
C TYR A 59 22.51 -11.79 7.36
N ARG A 60 22.35 -12.93 6.69
CA ARG A 60 22.44 -14.26 7.30
C ARG A 60 23.77 -14.50 8.02
N GLU A 61 24.89 -14.15 7.41
CA GLU A 61 26.23 -14.41 7.95
C GLU A 61 26.55 -13.61 9.22
N GLY A 62 25.91 -12.44 9.40
CA GLY A 62 26.08 -11.58 10.59
C GLY A 62 24.95 -11.69 11.61
N SER A 63 23.99 -12.58 11.36
CA SER A 63 22.75 -12.70 12.14
C SER A 63 22.92 -13.69 13.30
N LEU A 64 22.65 -13.21 14.52
CA LEU A 64 22.56 -14.04 15.72
C LEU A 64 21.41 -15.05 15.63
N ASN A 65 20.42 -14.83 14.75
CA ASN A 65 19.33 -15.79 14.55
C ASN A 65 19.84 -17.13 14.00
N GLU A 66 20.92 -17.18 13.21
CA GLU A 66 21.48 -18.48 12.78
C GLU A 66 22.07 -19.26 13.95
N LEU A 67 22.68 -18.59 14.92
CA LEU A 67 23.18 -19.22 16.15
C LEU A 67 22.02 -19.80 16.97
N MET A 68 20.94 -19.04 17.14
CA MET A 68 19.73 -19.50 17.83
C MET A 68 19.11 -20.71 17.13
N ARG A 69 19.07 -20.70 15.79
CA ARG A 69 18.55 -21.81 14.98
C ARG A 69 19.44 -23.05 15.03
N ALA A 70 20.75 -22.88 15.18
CA ALA A 70 21.69 -23.97 15.40
C ALA A 70 21.61 -24.56 16.82
N GLY A 71 20.79 -23.98 17.71
CA GLY A 71 20.64 -24.41 19.11
C GLY A 71 21.68 -23.81 20.05
N THR A 72 22.46 -22.83 19.59
CA THR A 72 23.41 -22.10 20.44
C THR A 72 22.65 -20.99 21.18
N GLU A 73 22.80 -20.95 22.50
CA GLU A 73 22.22 -19.86 23.30
C GLU A 73 22.92 -18.54 22.98
N VAL A 74 22.13 -17.54 22.56
CA VAL A 74 22.61 -16.19 22.31
C VAL A 74 22.52 -15.40 23.60
N ASP A 75 23.69 -15.18 24.20
CA ASP A 75 23.80 -14.52 25.48
C ASP A 75 23.50 -13.00 25.36
N SER A 76 23.13 -12.37 26.47
CA SER A 76 22.74 -10.94 26.47
C SER A 76 23.89 -9.98 26.15
N GLN A 77 25.12 -10.47 26.08
CA GLN A 77 26.33 -9.68 25.78
C GLN A 77 26.83 -9.88 24.33
N GLN A 78 26.22 -10.78 23.56
CA GLN A 78 26.66 -11.03 22.19
C GLN A 78 26.29 -9.86 21.26
N VAL A 79 27.29 -9.39 20.53
CA VAL A 79 27.20 -8.33 19.53
C VAL A 79 26.89 -8.95 18.18
N GLY A 80 26.00 -8.32 17.42
CA GLY A 80 25.61 -8.81 16.11
C GLY A 80 24.26 -8.25 15.66
N LEU A 81 23.81 -8.72 14.51
CA LEU A 81 22.49 -8.41 13.99
C LEU A 81 21.48 -9.41 14.54
N ILE A 82 20.30 -8.94 14.89
CA ILE A 82 19.20 -9.82 15.31
C ILE A 82 17.88 -9.35 14.71
N PHE A 83 17.15 -10.29 14.13
CA PHE A 83 15.78 -10.11 13.71
C PHE A 83 14.85 -10.53 14.82
N GLN A 84 13.90 -9.67 15.17
CA GLN A 84 12.91 -9.93 16.20
C GLN A 84 11.55 -9.42 15.76
N VAL A 85 10.49 -10.18 16.07
CA VAL A 85 9.12 -9.72 15.93
C VAL A 85 8.85 -8.66 17.00
N THR A 86 8.62 -7.41 16.58
CA THR A 86 8.34 -6.28 17.47
C THR A 86 6.85 -6.06 17.68
N TYR A 87 6.03 -6.46 16.71
CA TYR A 87 4.57 -6.36 16.79
C TYR A 87 3.90 -7.50 16.03
N SER A 88 2.79 -7.99 16.57
CA SER A 88 1.88 -8.90 15.88
C SER A 88 0.43 -8.66 16.31
N ASN A 89 -0.51 -8.77 15.36
CA ASN A 89 -1.95 -8.64 15.62
C ASN A 89 -2.63 -9.98 15.97
N LEU A 90 -1.85 -10.99 16.39
CA LEU A 90 -2.35 -12.35 16.59
C LEU A 90 -3.49 -12.44 17.60
N ASN A 91 -3.47 -11.60 18.63
CA ASN A 91 -4.53 -11.58 19.64
C ASN A 91 -5.90 -11.25 19.02
N ASP A 92 -5.95 -10.24 18.14
CA ASP A 92 -7.18 -9.81 17.47
C ASP A 92 -7.69 -10.91 16.51
N VAL A 93 -6.78 -11.55 15.79
CA VAL A 93 -7.10 -12.66 14.87
C VAL A 93 -7.63 -13.88 15.65
N ASN A 94 -6.99 -14.22 16.76
CA ASN A 94 -7.40 -15.34 17.60
C ASN A 94 -8.77 -15.10 18.26
N GLU A 95 -9.07 -13.88 18.69
CA GLU A 95 -10.37 -13.51 19.23
C GLU A 95 -11.46 -13.62 18.16
N ALA A 96 -11.19 -13.16 16.93
CA ALA A 96 -12.12 -13.32 15.81
C ALA A 96 -12.39 -14.80 15.50
N LEU A 97 -11.37 -15.66 15.57
CA LEU A 97 -11.49 -17.10 15.32
C LEU A 97 -12.27 -17.82 16.44
N ALA A 98 -12.15 -17.39 17.69
CA ALA A 98 -12.85 -17.97 18.82
C ALA A 98 -14.39 -17.83 18.71
N ASN A 99 -14.86 -16.82 17.99
CA ASN A 99 -16.28 -16.56 17.75
C ASN A 99 -16.86 -17.38 16.57
N LEU A 100 -16.02 -18.09 15.82
CA LEU A 100 -16.42 -18.86 14.64
C LEU A 100 -16.50 -20.36 14.96
N PRO A 101 -17.33 -21.13 14.22
CA PRO A 101 -17.30 -22.58 14.30
C PRO A 101 -15.91 -23.10 13.91
N PRO A 102 -15.49 -24.29 14.41
CA PRO A 102 -14.17 -24.84 14.12
C PRO A 102 -13.97 -24.99 12.61
N LEU A 103 -12.94 -24.32 12.09
CA LEU A 103 -12.57 -24.38 10.67
C LEU A 103 -11.70 -25.60 10.40
N ASP A 104 -11.80 -26.11 9.16
CA ASP A 104 -10.84 -27.06 8.62
C ASP A 104 -9.42 -26.48 8.65
N GLU A 105 -8.42 -27.34 8.84
CA GLU A 105 -6.99 -26.97 8.83
C GLU A 105 -6.57 -26.06 7.66
N PRO A 106 -6.86 -26.38 6.38
CA PRO A 106 -6.49 -25.50 5.27
C PRO A 106 -7.16 -24.12 5.33
N ALA A 107 -8.42 -24.06 5.78
CA ALA A 107 -9.14 -22.81 5.91
C ALA A 107 -8.56 -21.96 7.07
N ARG A 108 -8.12 -22.61 8.15
CA ARG A 108 -7.42 -21.96 9.26
C ARG A 108 -6.08 -21.39 8.80
N ILE A 109 -5.27 -22.16 8.07
CA ILE A 109 -3.99 -21.71 7.51
C ILE A 109 -4.22 -20.46 6.64
N GLN A 110 -5.16 -20.55 5.70
CA GLN A 110 -5.49 -19.43 4.82
C GLN A 110 -5.97 -18.19 5.59
N HIS A 111 -6.76 -18.38 6.65
CA HIS A 111 -7.23 -17.28 7.48
C HIS A 111 -6.08 -16.54 8.17
N TYR A 112 -5.15 -17.28 8.80
CA TYR A 112 -3.96 -16.67 9.40
C TYR A 112 -3.10 -15.97 8.34
N CYS A 113 -2.82 -16.62 7.22
CA CYS A 113 -2.01 -16.01 6.16
C CYS A 113 -2.62 -14.70 5.65
N ASN A 114 -3.95 -14.59 5.54
CA ASN A 114 -4.62 -13.40 5.03
C ASN A 114 -4.88 -12.31 6.09
N SER A 115 -5.02 -12.66 7.36
CA SER A 115 -5.49 -11.72 8.40
C SER A 115 -4.37 -11.24 9.32
N THR A 116 -3.22 -11.91 9.30
CA THR A 116 -2.11 -11.59 10.17
C THR A 116 -1.22 -10.48 9.63
N LEU A 117 -0.72 -9.68 10.57
CA LEU A 117 0.22 -8.61 10.38
C LEU A 117 1.37 -8.81 11.37
N PHE A 118 2.60 -8.91 10.85
CA PHE A 118 3.80 -8.98 11.67
C PHE A 118 4.76 -7.85 11.33
N HIS A 119 5.36 -7.26 12.36
CA HIS A 119 6.48 -6.35 12.21
C HIS A 119 7.76 -7.06 12.67
N ILE A 120 8.71 -7.23 11.76
CA ILE A 120 10.01 -7.82 12.04
C ILE A 120 11.05 -6.71 11.97
N THR A 121 11.72 -6.44 13.08
CA THR A 121 12.74 -5.40 13.16
C THR A 121 14.13 -6.02 13.19
N LEU A 122 15.01 -5.51 12.33
CA LEU A 122 16.44 -5.76 12.38
C LEU A 122 17.06 -4.82 13.40
N PHE A 123 17.64 -5.38 14.45
CA PHE A 123 18.42 -4.66 15.45
C PHE A 123 19.90 -4.92 15.27
N SER A 124 20.71 -3.87 15.42
CA SER A 124 22.15 -4.02 15.66
C SER A 124 22.43 -3.90 17.15
N ARG A 125 23.03 -4.96 17.71
CA ARG A 125 23.49 -4.98 19.10
C ARG A 125 24.95 -4.59 19.10
N ASN A 126 25.31 -3.48 19.74
CA ASN A 126 26.69 -3.01 19.86
C ASN A 126 27.08 -2.86 21.33
N LEU A 127 28.36 -3.06 21.63
CA LEU A 127 28.93 -2.79 22.95
C LEU A 127 29.16 -1.28 23.08
N GLY A 128 28.27 -0.60 23.80
CA GLY A 128 28.45 0.79 24.19
C GLY A 128 29.28 0.92 25.48
N GLN A 129 29.63 2.15 25.83
CA GLN A 129 30.41 2.45 27.05
C GLN A 129 29.67 2.04 28.35
N ASN A 130 28.34 1.96 28.33
CA ASN A 130 27.50 1.66 29.50
C ASN A 130 26.73 0.33 29.36
N GLY A 131 27.18 -0.59 28.50
CA GLY A 131 26.53 -1.88 28.26
C GLY A 131 26.07 -2.07 26.81
N LEU A 132 25.26 -3.10 26.58
CA LEU A 132 24.76 -3.45 25.25
C LEU A 132 23.69 -2.43 24.81
N THR A 133 23.93 -1.73 23.71
CA THR A 133 22.92 -0.87 23.07
C THR A 133 22.33 -1.59 21.87
N THR A 134 21.00 -1.58 21.77
CA THR A 134 20.29 -2.15 20.62
C THR A 134 19.70 -1.02 19.80
N THR A 135 20.09 -0.91 18.54
CA THR A 135 19.61 0.12 17.63
C THR A 135 18.78 -0.52 16.51
N PRO A 136 17.51 -0.09 16.32
CA PRO A 136 16.72 -0.56 15.18
C PRO A 136 17.29 0.02 13.89
N ILE A 137 17.51 -0.82 12.89
CA ILE A 137 18.02 -0.41 11.57
C ILE A 137 16.90 -0.41 10.53
N LYS A 138 16.21 -1.55 10.39
CA LYS A 138 15.20 -1.78 9.36
C LYS A 138 13.97 -2.45 9.96
N VAL A 139 12.80 -2.16 9.40
CA VAL A 139 11.55 -2.80 9.78
C VAL A 139 10.97 -3.45 8.54
N TYR A 140 10.61 -4.72 8.65
CA TYR A 140 9.94 -5.50 7.62
C TYR A 140 8.52 -5.80 8.07
N TYR A 141 7.60 -5.80 7.11
CA TYR A 141 6.21 -6.14 7.32
C TYR A 141 5.88 -7.46 6.64
N ILE A 142 5.11 -8.30 7.32
CA ILE A 142 4.43 -9.43 6.71
C ILE A 142 2.95 -9.08 6.69
N ILE A 143 2.38 -8.87 5.50
CA ILE A 143 0.99 -8.51 5.28
C ILE A 143 0.42 -9.49 4.28
N GLN A 144 -0.64 -10.22 4.63
CA GLN A 144 -1.29 -11.18 3.73
C GLN A 144 -0.31 -12.25 3.18
N GLY A 145 0.70 -12.62 3.98
CA GLY A 145 1.77 -13.53 3.57
C GLY A 145 2.86 -12.89 2.68
N SER A 146 2.70 -11.66 2.22
CA SER A 146 3.74 -10.94 1.49
C SER A 146 4.67 -10.19 2.43
N ILE A 147 5.97 -10.24 2.15
CA ILE A 147 7.01 -9.57 2.93
C ILE A 147 7.50 -8.32 2.21
N PHE A 148 7.48 -7.18 2.91
CA PHE A 148 7.93 -5.87 2.41
C PHE A 148 8.91 -5.22 3.38
N LEU A 149 9.81 -4.39 2.87
CA LEU A 149 10.57 -3.45 3.68
C LEU A 149 9.71 -2.21 3.96
N CYS A 150 9.68 -1.75 5.20
CA CYS A 150 9.06 -0.47 5.56
C CYS A 150 9.86 0.67 4.94
N PRO A 151 9.28 1.47 4.02
CA PRO A 151 9.99 2.63 3.50
C PRO A 151 10.17 3.67 4.61
N PRO A 152 11.28 4.40 4.64
CA PRO A 152 11.46 5.47 5.59
C PRO A 152 10.56 6.62 5.18
N PHE A 153 9.93 7.27 6.17
CA PHE A 153 9.00 8.37 5.93
C PHE A 153 9.58 9.49 5.03
N GLY A 154 10.87 9.77 5.17
CA GLY A 154 11.56 10.75 4.32
C GLY A 154 11.58 10.39 2.84
N SER A 155 11.73 9.12 2.46
CA SER A 155 11.67 8.71 1.05
C SER A 155 10.24 8.79 0.50
N LEU A 156 9.23 8.43 1.30
CA LEU A 156 7.83 8.61 0.91
C LEU A 156 7.50 10.08 0.61
N LEU A 157 7.93 11.00 1.49
CA LEU A 157 7.71 12.44 1.29
C LEU A 157 8.41 12.94 0.03
N ARG A 158 9.69 12.57 -0.18
CA ARG A 158 10.44 12.95 -1.38
C ARG A 158 9.75 12.46 -2.65
N HIS A 159 9.29 11.21 -2.66
CA HIS A 159 8.57 10.64 -3.80
C HIS A 159 7.27 11.39 -4.09
N ARG A 160 6.43 11.63 -3.08
CA ARG A 160 5.16 12.38 -3.24
C ARG A 160 5.38 13.82 -3.70
N LEU A 161 6.42 14.49 -3.19
CA LEU A 161 6.79 15.83 -3.65
C LEU A 161 7.26 15.82 -5.10
N HIS A 162 8.08 14.83 -5.47
CA HIS A 162 8.55 14.67 -6.84
C HIS A 162 7.38 14.43 -7.82
N GLU A 163 6.47 13.51 -7.50
CA GLU A 163 5.24 13.28 -8.27
C GLU A 163 4.44 14.58 -8.44
N SER A 164 4.26 15.34 -7.34
CA SER A 164 3.51 16.60 -7.36
C SER A 164 4.17 17.66 -8.25
N ILE A 165 5.50 17.78 -8.20
CA ILE A 165 6.26 18.70 -9.04
C ILE A 165 6.17 18.28 -10.51
N GLN A 166 6.30 16.98 -10.79
CA GLN A 166 6.18 16.47 -12.16
C GLN A 166 4.78 16.75 -12.74
N HIS A 167 3.72 16.58 -11.94
CA HIS A 167 2.37 16.98 -12.34
C HIS A 167 2.25 18.49 -12.59
N PHE A 168 2.90 19.31 -11.77
CA PHE A 168 2.93 20.75 -11.95
C PHE A 168 3.70 21.18 -13.22
N GLU A 169 4.83 20.54 -13.52
CA GLU A 169 5.60 20.77 -14.75
C GLU A 169 4.78 20.38 -15.98
N ASN A 170 4.17 19.19 -15.98
CA ASN A 170 3.27 18.77 -17.06
C ASN A 170 2.09 19.74 -17.24
N PHE A 171 1.52 20.24 -16.14
CA PHE A 171 0.47 21.26 -16.19
C PHE A 171 0.99 22.59 -16.74
N TYR A 172 2.18 23.02 -16.34
CA TYR A 172 2.80 24.23 -16.86
C TYR A 172 3.08 24.13 -18.35
N ASP A 173 3.63 23.01 -18.82
CA ASP A 173 3.92 22.77 -20.23
C ASP A 173 2.63 22.77 -21.07
N THR A 174 1.57 22.12 -20.57
CA THR A 174 0.26 22.15 -21.24
C THR A 174 -0.37 23.56 -21.27
N LEU A 175 -0.20 24.36 -20.21
CA LEU A 175 -0.63 25.77 -20.22
C LEU A 175 0.17 26.59 -21.23
N ASN A 176 1.49 26.45 -21.22
CA ASN A 176 2.39 27.18 -22.10
C ASN A 176 2.12 26.85 -23.57
N ASP A 177 1.68 25.61 -23.84
CA ASP A 177 1.24 25.15 -25.15
C ASP A 177 -0.06 25.78 -25.65
N ILE A 178 -0.95 26.20 -24.75
CA ILE A 178 -2.25 26.79 -25.06
C ILE A 178 -2.16 28.31 -25.15
N VAL A 179 -1.19 28.92 -24.46
CA VAL A 179 -1.07 30.37 -24.35
C VAL A 179 -0.10 30.92 -25.39
N LYS A 180 -0.56 31.86 -26.20
CA LYS A 180 0.28 32.66 -27.09
C LYS A 180 0.29 34.11 -26.63
N TRP A 181 1.48 34.70 -26.48
CA TRP A 181 1.61 36.13 -26.19
C TRP A 181 1.90 36.90 -27.48
N SER A 182 1.20 38.02 -27.68
CA SER A 182 1.50 39.00 -28.73
C SER A 182 1.48 40.42 -28.18
N SER A 183 2.37 41.28 -28.67
CA SER A 183 2.46 42.67 -28.21
C SER A 183 1.18 43.47 -28.48
N SER A 184 0.41 43.11 -29.51
CA SER A 184 -0.82 43.82 -29.92
C SER A 184 -2.09 43.32 -29.23
N HIS A 185 -2.17 42.04 -28.85
CA HIS A 185 -3.38 41.44 -28.25
C HIS A 185 -3.17 40.90 -26.83
N GLY A 186 -1.95 40.97 -26.28
CA GLY A 186 -1.61 40.39 -24.98
C GLY A 186 -1.62 38.86 -25.03
N TYR A 187 -2.13 38.23 -23.97
CA TYR A 187 -2.26 36.77 -23.87
C TYR A 187 -3.52 36.29 -24.59
N VAL A 188 -3.35 35.38 -25.56
CA VAL A 188 -4.42 34.73 -26.32
C VAL A 188 -4.38 33.23 -26.00
N TRP A 189 -5.54 32.68 -25.66
CA TRP A 189 -5.71 31.26 -25.36
C TRP A 189 -6.16 30.53 -26.63
N GLU A 190 -5.28 29.70 -27.21
CA GLU A 190 -5.57 28.87 -28.37
C GLU A 190 -5.50 27.39 -27.97
N PRO A 191 -6.59 26.82 -27.42
CA PRO A 191 -6.60 25.41 -27.02
C PRO A 191 -6.29 24.53 -28.23
N LYS A 192 -5.20 23.76 -28.16
CA LYS A 192 -4.87 22.76 -29.18
C LYS A 192 -6.05 21.79 -29.28
N LYS A 193 -6.51 21.49 -30.50
CA LYS A 193 -7.53 20.46 -30.73
C LYS A 193 -6.99 19.14 -30.17
N LYS A 194 -7.76 18.48 -29.30
CA LYS A 194 -7.40 17.15 -28.77
C LYS A 194 -7.13 16.23 -29.95
N ILE A 195 -5.89 15.76 -30.07
CA ILE A 195 -5.54 14.67 -30.98
C ILE A 195 -6.09 13.42 -30.29
N LEU A 196 -7.27 12.96 -30.74
CA LEU A 196 -7.79 11.66 -30.34
C LEU A 196 -6.81 10.59 -30.86
N ASP A 197 -6.55 9.57 -30.05
CA ASP A 197 -5.81 8.41 -30.53
C ASP A 197 -6.55 7.84 -31.76
N PRO A 198 -5.87 7.61 -32.90
CA PRO A 198 -6.51 7.09 -34.10
C PRO A 198 -7.26 5.78 -33.87
N GLN A 199 -6.88 4.99 -32.87
CA GLN A 199 -7.63 3.78 -32.49
C GLN A 199 -9.00 4.09 -31.89
N ILE A 200 -9.11 5.15 -31.08
CA ILE A 200 -10.38 5.62 -30.50
C ILE A 200 -11.25 6.21 -31.61
N GLU A 201 -10.66 6.97 -32.54
CA GLU A 201 -11.38 7.53 -33.69
C GLU A 201 -11.91 6.42 -34.62
N MET A 202 -11.12 5.37 -34.87
CA MET A 202 -11.56 4.20 -35.62
C MET A 202 -12.69 3.44 -34.92
N LEU A 203 -12.64 3.30 -33.58
CA LEU A 203 -13.71 2.66 -32.82
C LEU A 203 -15.00 3.49 -32.83
N CYS A 204 -14.91 4.80 -32.61
CA CYS A 204 -16.06 5.71 -32.70
C CYS A 204 -16.72 5.65 -34.09
N ASN A 205 -15.91 5.65 -35.15
CA ASN A 205 -16.41 5.51 -36.53
C ASN A 205 -17.00 4.13 -36.81
N LYS A 206 -16.38 3.04 -36.32
CA LYS A 206 -16.90 1.67 -36.48
C LYS A 206 -18.26 1.47 -35.82
N TYR A 207 -18.50 2.13 -34.70
CA TYR A 207 -19.75 2.03 -33.95
C TYR A 207 -20.73 3.19 -34.22
N ASN A 208 -20.48 4.03 -35.24
CA ASN A 208 -21.29 5.22 -35.57
C ASN A 208 -21.57 6.13 -34.35
N PHE A 209 -20.61 6.20 -33.42
CA PHE A 209 -20.75 6.99 -32.21
C PHE A 209 -20.45 8.46 -32.49
N LYS A 210 -21.41 9.33 -32.18
CA LYS A 210 -21.20 10.79 -32.19
C LYS A 210 -21.43 11.31 -30.77
N GLU A 211 -20.42 11.97 -30.22
CA GLU A 211 -20.42 12.53 -28.84
C GLU A 211 -21.62 13.45 -28.56
N ASN A 212 -22.23 14.02 -29.60
CA ASN A 212 -23.35 14.98 -29.49
C ASN A 212 -24.76 14.37 -29.62
N GLU A 213 -24.91 13.07 -29.93
CA GLU A 213 -26.24 12.48 -30.26
C GLU A 213 -26.68 11.35 -29.29
N ASP A 214 -25.80 10.80 -28.45
CA ASP A 214 -26.14 9.69 -27.54
C ASP A 214 -26.37 10.14 -26.08
N GLU A 215 -27.63 10.13 -25.65
CA GLU A 215 -28.10 10.57 -24.32
C GLU A 215 -27.56 9.75 -23.12
N ASN A 216 -26.91 8.60 -23.38
CA ASN A 216 -26.34 7.71 -22.34
C ASN A 216 -24.83 7.88 -22.14
N PHE A 217 -24.23 8.94 -22.68
CA PHE A 217 -22.80 9.23 -22.50
C PHE A 217 -22.54 9.83 -21.12
N ILE A 218 -21.87 9.08 -20.25
CA ILE A 218 -21.33 9.58 -18.99
C ILE A 218 -19.84 9.87 -19.22
N LYS A 219 -19.46 11.16 -19.11
CA LYS A 219 -18.07 11.60 -19.18
C LYS A 219 -17.51 11.62 -17.76
N ASP A 220 -16.76 10.59 -17.38
CA ASP A 220 -16.04 10.57 -16.11
C ASP A 220 -14.54 10.86 -16.34
N GLY A 221 -14.18 12.15 -16.23
CA GLY A 221 -12.80 12.62 -16.41
C GLY A 221 -12.20 12.34 -17.80
N ASN A 222 -11.00 11.73 -17.82
CA ASN A 222 -10.24 11.38 -19.03
C ASN A 222 -10.58 9.98 -19.59
N MET A 223 -11.52 9.24 -18.99
CA MET A 223 -11.85 7.87 -19.38
C MET A 223 -13.16 7.85 -20.16
N HIS A 224 -13.10 7.43 -21.42
CA HIS A 224 -14.29 7.15 -22.21
C HIS A 224 -14.74 5.71 -21.92
N ILE A 225 -15.82 5.53 -21.16
CA ILE A 225 -16.40 4.21 -20.89
C ILE A 225 -17.33 3.85 -22.05
N PHE A 226 -16.93 2.86 -22.85
CA PHE A 226 -17.73 2.34 -23.96
C PHE A 226 -18.51 1.11 -23.52
N TYR A 227 -19.84 1.19 -23.50
CA TYR A 227 -20.68 0.00 -23.43
C TYR A 227 -20.97 -0.48 -24.85
N LEU A 228 -20.26 -1.53 -25.27
CA LEU A 228 -20.59 -2.23 -26.51
C LEU A 228 -22.00 -2.82 -26.40
N LYS A 229 -22.97 -2.25 -27.13
CA LYS A 229 -24.29 -2.87 -27.27
C LYS A 229 -24.10 -4.23 -27.95
N PRO A 230 -24.42 -5.35 -27.29
CA PRO A 230 -24.29 -6.65 -27.92
C PRO A 230 -25.24 -6.73 -29.12
N HIS A 231 -24.73 -7.20 -30.27
CA HIS A 231 -25.47 -7.27 -31.54
C HIS A 231 -26.71 -8.19 -31.50
N GLU A 232 -26.81 -9.03 -30.48
CA GLU A 232 -27.84 -10.05 -30.36
C GLU A 232 -28.96 -9.58 -29.41
N SER A 233 -30.22 -9.66 -29.88
CA SER A 233 -31.41 -9.25 -29.10
C SER A 233 -31.55 -10.00 -27.76
N ALA A 234 -31.03 -11.22 -27.68
CA ALA A 234 -30.99 -12.00 -26.45
C ALA A 234 -29.97 -11.42 -25.44
N ALA A 235 -28.76 -11.15 -25.90
CA ALA A 235 -27.70 -10.54 -25.08
C ALA A 235 -28.10 -9.14 -24.59
N MET A 236 -28.79 -8.33 -25.41
CA MET A 236 -29.30 -7.02 -24.99
C MET A 236 -30.31 -7.14 -23.84
N ARG A 237 -31.21 -8.12 -23.90
CA ARG A 237 -32.19 -8.38 -22.82
C ARG A 237 -31.50 -8.83 -21.53
N ILE A 238 -30.48 -9.68 -21.63
CA ILE A 238 -29.70 -10.15 -20.48
C ILE A 238 -28.96 -8.98 -19.84
N SER A 239 -28.25 -8.15 -20.62
CA SER A 239 -27.55 -6.97 -20.09
C SER A 239 -28.50 -5.95 -19.46
N GLN A 240 -29.66 -5.69 -20.06
CA GLN A 240 -30.68 -4.81 -19.46
C GLN A 240 -31.22 -5.38 -18.15
N HIS A 241 -31.44 -6.69 -18.08
CA HIS A 241 -31.86 -7.36 -16.86
C HIS A 241 -30.78 -7.25 -15.77
N GLU A 242 -29.50 -7.48 -16.11
CA GLU A 242 -28.39 -7.34 -15.17
C GLU A 242 -28.21 -5.91 -14.66
N ILE A 243 -28.29 -4.90 -15.54
CA ILE A 243 -28.23 -3.49 -15.13
C ILE A 243 -29.38 -3.15 -14.17
N LYS A 244 -30.59 -3.68 -14.42
CA LYS A 244 -31.75 -3.49 -13.55
C LYS A 244 -31.56 -4.16 -12.18
N VAL A 245 -30.94 -5.34 -12.15
CA VAL A 245 -30.61 -6.03 -10.89
C VAL A 245 -29.52 -5.28 -10.12
N LEU A 246 -28.48 -4.80 -10.80
CA LEU A 246 -27.37 -4.07 -10.18
C LEU A 246 -27.80 -2.71 -9.64
N SER A 247 -28.61 -1.96 -10.39
CA SER A 247 -29.18 -0.68 -9.92
C SER A 247 -30.08 -0.88 -8.70
N LYS A 248 -30.88 -1.95 -8.66
CA LYS A 248 -31.66 -2.30 -7.47
C LYS A 248 -30.76 -2.59 -6.25
N LYS A 249 -29.71 -3.39 -6.44
CA LYS A 249 -28.73 -3.69 -5.37
C LYS A 249 -27.99 -2.43 -4.89
N LEU A 250 -27.67 -1.51 -5.79
CA LEU A 250 -27.05 -0.23 -5.44
C LEU A 250 -27.99 0.65 -4.62
N ALA A 251 -29.28 0.71 -4.96
CA ALA A 251 -30.28 1.42 -4.18
C ALA A 251 -30.45 0.81 -2.77
N GLU A 252 -30.51 -0.52 -2.68
CA GLU A 252 -30.58 -1.24 -1.39
C GLU A 252 -29.34 -0.96 -0.52
N LEU A 253 -28.13 -0.93 -1.12
CA LEU A 253 -26.90 -0.58 -0.42
C LEU A 253 -26.89 0.89 0.04
N GLN A 254 -27.40 1.81 -0.78
CA GLN A 254 -27.50 3.22 -0.43
C GLN A 254 -28.47 3.45 0.74
N GLU A 255 -29.62 2.77 0.74
CA GLU A 255 -30.57 2.79 1.86
C GLU A 255 -29.93 2.25 3.14
N LEU A 256 -29.21 1.12 3.07
CA LEU A 256 -28.47 0.56 4.21
C LEU A 256 -27.38 1.51 4.75
N THR A 257 -26.69 2.25 3.88
CA THR A 257 -25.74 3.27 4.33
C THR A 257 -26.40 4.50 4.94
N MET A 258 -27.62 4.86 4.52
CA MET A 258 -28.39 5.94 5.13
C MET A 258 -28.97 5.54 6.50
N GLU A 259 -29.43 4.30 6.66
CA GLU A 259 -29.89 3.78 7.95
C GLU A 259 -28.75 3.66 8.98
N ASN A 260 -27.56 3.23 8.56
CA ASN A 260 -26.38 3.15 9.44
C ASN A 260 -25.77 4.51 9.81
N THR A 261 -26.03 5.57 9.06
CA THR A 261 -25.56 6.92 9.40
C THR A 261 -26.52 7.66 10.34
N VAL A 262 -27.80 7.31 10.36
CA VAL A 262 -28.80 7.86 11.29
C VAL A 262 -28.69 7.24 12.69
N SER A 263 -28.22 6.00 12.83
CA SER A 263 -28.10 5.31 14.12
C SER A 263 -26.87 5.71 14.97
N ILE A 264 -25.89 6.42 14.39
CA ILE A 264 -24.66 6.86 15.09
C ILE A 264 -24.79 8.29 15.66
N GLY A 265 -25.81 9.04 15.25
CA GLY A 265 -26.05 10.44 15.63
C GLY A 265 -27.03 10.64 16.78
N THR A 266 -26.79 10.08 17.98
CA THR A 266 -27.49 10.55 19.19
C THR A 266 -26.56 10.52 20.41
N PRO A 267 -25.98 11.66 20.84
CA PRO A 267 -25.18 11.71 22.06
C PRO A 267 -26.10 11.69 23.29
N ARG A 268 -26.01 10.60 24.07
CA ARG A 268 -26.55 10.50 25.43
C ARG A 268 -25.83 11.53 26.31
N SER A 269 -26.53 12.60 26.67
CA SER A 269 -26.10 13.53 27.72
C SER A 269 -26.19 12.84 29.07
N GLN A 270 -25.08 12.87 29.80
CA GLN A 270 -24.91 12.25 31.11
C GLN A 270 -25.72 12.94 32.21
N GLU A 271 -26.02 12.09 33.19
CA GLU A 271 -26.48 12.32 34.55
C GLU A 271 -25.83 13.51 35.28
N SER A 272 -26.67 14.31 35.93
CA SER A 272 -26.35 14.93 37.21
C SER A 272 -27.62 14.96 38.06
N ASN A 273 -27.63 14.22 39.17
CA ASN A 273 -28.58 14.47 40.25
C ASN A 273 -27.86 14.34 41.59
N GLU A 274 -28.07 15.39 42.37
CA GLU A 274 -27.32 15.80 43.53
C GLU A 274 -27.64 14.95 44.77
N THR A 275 -26.59 14.64 45.52
CA THR A 275 -26.67 14.12 46.88
C THR A 275 -27.06 15.25 47.83
N GLN A 276 -28.30 15.26 48.33
CA GLN A 276 -28.71 16.11 49.44
C GLN A 276 -28.39 15.45 50.78
N THR A 277 -27.53 16.11 51.54
CA THR A 277 -27.32 15.95 52.98
C THR A 277 -28.48 16.58 53.75
N SER A 278 -29.16 15.81 54.60
CA SER A 278 -29.65 16.17 55.95
C SER A 278 -30.18 14.93 56.65
#